data_AF-A0A917RRL4-F1
#
_entry.id   AF-A0A917RRL4-F1
#
_cell.length_a   1.000
_cell.length_b   1.000
_cell.length_c   1.000
_cell.angle_alpha   90.00
_cell.angle_beta   90.00
_cell.angle_gamma   90.00
#
_symmetry.space_group_name_H-M   'P 1'
#
loop_
_entity.id
_entity.type
_entity.pdbx_description
1 polymer ?
#
loop_
_entity_poly.entity_id
_entity_poly.type
_entity_poly.pdbx_seq_one_letter_code
_entity_poly.pdbx_strand_id
1 'polypeptide(L)'
;MPDDLLEIIGYTLACSLPVVVVGASVLWALRNRSLAVSAAVLVLVPILATLAGITGVSGWMLTTEFRRTSVVLLLVTAVTVPAAALLGRERSRKTLRERWVREQERAADRSRRELVAWVSHDLRTPLAGIRAMTEALGAGVVADPADLARYAERIGRETGRLSRMVDDLFEMSEISAGARPGFESPDLRELIDESYAGPHAEIGSTARRSAAPLPLTAR
;
A
#
# COMPACT_ATOMS: atom_id res chain seq x y z
N MET A 1 66.19 0.70 31.13
CA MET A 1 65.08 -0.25 31.33
C MET A 1 63.87 0.17 30.50
N PRO A 2 63.87 -0.05 29.16
CA PRO A 2 62.70 0.17 28.30
C PRO A 2 61.87 -1.11 28.00
N ASP A 3 62.30 -2.28 28.48
CA ASP A 3 61.75 -3.58 28.05
C ASP A 3 60.34 -3.87 28.63
N ASP A 4 60.02 -3.34 29.81
CA ASP A 4 58.71 -3.55 30.47
C ASP A 4 57.54 -2.83 29.76
N LEU A 5 57.79 -1.68 29.11
CA LEU A 5 56.73 -0.92 28.44
C LEU A 5 56.29 -1.58 27.13
N LEU A 6 57.21 -2.16 26.38
CA LEU A 6 56.89 -2.89 25.15
C LEU A 6 56.14 -4.18 25.43
N GLU A 7 56.45 -4.87 26.53
CA GLU A 7 55.72 -6.07 26.96
C GLU A 7 54.29 -5.74 27.41
N ILE A 8 54.11 -4.68 28.20
CA ILE A 8 52.79 -4.23 28.66
C ILE A 8 51.92 -3.77 27.49
N ILE A 9 52.49 -2.99 26.55
CA ILE A 9 51.79 -2.54 25.34
C ILE A 9 51.44 -3.73 24.45
N GLY A 10 52.35 -4.69 24.29
CA GLY A 10 52.12 -5.93 23.55
C GLY A 10 50.95 -6.74 24.11
N TYR A 11 50.89 -6.93 25.43
CA TYR A 11 49.80 -7.66 26.10
C TYR A 11 48.45 -6.92 26.01
N THR A 12 48.44 -5.59 26.15
CA THR A 12 47.20 -4.80 26.04
C THR A 12 46.67 -4.78 24.59
N LEU A 13 47.54 -4.69 23.59
CA LEU A 13 47.16 -4.84 22.19
C LEU A 13 46.65 -6.25 21.89
N ALA A 14 47.35 -7.29 22.35
CA ALA A 14 46.95 -8.68 22.14
C ALA A 14 45.59 -9.03 22.77
N CYS A 15 45.25 -8.43 23.91
CA CYS A 15 43.95 -8.63 24.55
C CYS A 15 42.81 -7.79 23.94
N SER A 16 43.08 -6.57 23.46
CA SER A 16 42.05 -5.68 22.93
C SER A 16 41.71 -5.93 21.45
N LEU A 17 42.68 -6.34 20.63
CA LEU A 17 42.51 -6.66 19.20
C LEU A 17 41.39 -7.67 18.91
N PRO A 18 41.34 -8.85 19.56
CA PRO A 18 40.30 -9.83 19.26
C PRO A 18 38.90 -9.32 19.63
N VAL A 19 38.77 -8.49 20.66
CA VAL A 19 37.48 -7.90 21.04
C VAL A 19 37.00 -6.88 20.01
N VAL A 20 37.92 -6.05 19.50
CA VAL A 20 37.60 -5.08 18.44
C VAL A 20 37.22 -5.79 17.15
N VAL A 21 37.93 -6.86 16.79
CA VAL A 21 37.64 -7.66 15.59
C VAL A 21 36.28 -8.36 15.72
N VAL A 22 35.99 -8.99 16.86
CA VAL A 22 34.68 -9.63 17.11
C VAL A 22 33.56 -8.59 17.11
N GLY A 23 33.76 -7.43 17.74
CA GLY A 23 32.80 -6.32 17.71
C GLY A 23 32.52 -5.81 16.30
N ALA A 24 33.57 -5.63 15.50
CA ALA A 24 33.47 -5.21 14.10
C ALA A 24 32.81 -6.28 13.21
N SER A 25 33.14 -7.57 13.41
CA SER A 25 32.54 -8.69 12.68
C SER A 25 31.06 -8.87 13.00
N VAL A 26 30.66 -8.69 14.27
CA VAL A 26 29.24 -8.72 14.69
C VAL A 26 28.49 -7.52 14.09
N LEU A 27 29.06 -6.30 14.13
CA LEU A 27 28.46 -5.13 13.49
C LEU A 27 28.31 -5.31 11.97
N TRP A 28 29.31 -5.90 11.31
CA TRP A 28 29.28 -6.18 9.87
C TRP A 28 28.24 -7.25 9.52
N ALA A 29 28.17 -8.35 10.28
CA ALA A 29 27.22 -9.44 10.07
C ALA A 29 25.76 -9.02 10.31
N LEU A 30 25.52 -8.04 11.19
CA LEU A 30 24.18 -7.55 11.51
C LEU A 30 23.76 -6.30 10.73
N ARG A 31 24.60 -5.79 9.82
CA ARG A 31 24.30 -4.62 8.97
C ARG A 31 22.99 -4.71 8.19
N ASN A 32 22.48 -5.93 7.97
CA ASN A 32 21.25 -6.18 7.21
C ASN A 32 20.03 -6.62 8.05
N ARG A 33 20.12 -6.73 9.39
CA ARG A 33 19.03 -7.29 10.22
C ARG A 33 18.68 -6.41 11.42
N SER A 34 17.78 -5.45 11.19
CA SER A 34 17.01 -4.69 12.19
C SER A 34 17.81 -3.73 13.10
N LEU A 35 17.43 -2.43 13.06
CA LEU A 35 17.99 -1.33 13.85
C LEU A 35 18.05 -1.58 15.37
N ALA A 36 17.14 -2.41 15.90
CA ALA A 36 17.13 -2.79 17.31
C ALA A 36 18.36 -3.61 17.72
N VAL A 37 18.87 -4.44 16.80
CA VAL A 37 20.03 -5.27 17.08
C VAL A 37 21.33 -4.46 16.98
N SER A 38 21.40 -3.50 16.05
CA SER A 38 22.51 -2.53 16.00
C SER A 38 22.63 -1.72 17.30
N ALA A 39 21.50 -1.29 17.88
CA ALA A 39 21.49 -0.58 19.16
C ALA A 39 21.94 -1.45 20.35
N ALA A 40 21.52 -2.73 20.38
CA ALA A 40 21.97 -3.67 21.41
C ALA A 40 23.48 -3.96 21.31
N VAL A 41 24.00 -4.10 20.09
CA VAL A 41 25.44 -4.36 19.86
C VAL A 41 26.29 -3.15 20.26
N LEU A 42 25.82 -1.91 20.00
CA LEU A 42 26.54 -0.68 20.38
C LEU A 42 26.81 -0.58 21.89
N VAL A 43 25.91 -1.13 22.73
CA VAL A 43 26.05 -1.13 24.19
C VAL A 43 26.84 -2.34 24.69
N LEU A 44 26.68 -3.51 24.05
CA LEU A 44 27.31 -4.76 24.47
C LEU A 44 28.83 -4.79 24.24
N VAL A 45 29.30 -4.20 23.14
CA VAL A 45 30.72 -4.22 22.74
C VAL A 45 31.65 -3.56 23.78
N PRO A 46 31.40 -2.32 24.27
CA PRO A 46 32.26 -1.71 25.30
C PRO A 46 32.20 -2.45 26.65
N ILE A 47 31.09 -3.12 26.96
CA ILE A 47 30.93 -3.94 28.17
C ILE A 47 31.82 -5.19 28.10
N LEU A 48 31.84 -5.88 26.96
CA LEU A 48 32.70 -7.05 26.77
C LEU A 48 34.18 -6.66 26.68
N ALA A 49 34.49 -5.49 26.09
CA ALA A 49 35.84 -4.96 26.02
C ALA A 49 36.41 -4.61 27.40
N THR A 50 35.60 -4.00 28.27
CA THR A 50 36.00 -3.72 29.66
C THR A 50 36.18 -5.00 30.45
N LEU A 51 35.29 -5.99 30.31
CA LEU A 51 35.43 -7.30 30.97
C LEU A 51 36.73 -8.00 30.54
N ALA A 52 37.02 -8.05 29.23
CA ALA A 52 38.21 -8.66 28.67
C ALA A 52 39.51 -7.98 29.13
N GLY A 53 39.51 -6.63 29.16
CA GLY A 53 40.63 -5.85 29.67
C GLY A 53 40.91 -6.12 31.15
N ILE A 54 39.87 -6.22 31.98
CA ILE A 54 40.00 -6.53 33.40
C ILE A 54 40.54 -7.95 33.60
N THR A 55 40.06 -8.95 32.84
CA THR A 55 40.62 -10.32 32.90
C THR A 55 42.08 -10.41 32.46
N GLY A 56 42.50 -9.61 31.47
CA GLY A 56 43.86 -9.64 30.93
C GLY A 56 44.88 -9.00 31.89
N VAL A 57 44.52 -7.88 32.52
CA VAL A 57 45.42 -7.17 33.45
C VAL A 57 45.51 -7.87 34.81
N SER A 58 44.44 -8.57 35.24
CA SER A 58 44.34 -9.07 36.62
C SER A 58 45.05 -10.40 36.90
N GLY A 59 45.79 -10.96 35.95
CA GLY A 59 46.76 -12.05 36.18
C GLY A 59 46.34 -13.11 37.19
N TRP A 60 45.33 -13.93 36.88
CA TRP A 60 45.01 -15.20 37.55
C TRP A 60 45.01 -15.23 39.10
N MET A 61 44.78 -14.09 39.78
CA MET A 61 44.64 -14.04 41.23
C MET A 61 43.14 -13.95 41.58
N LEU A 62 42.53 -15.12 41.82
CA LEU A 62 41.10 -15.30 42.12
C LEU A 62 40.71 -14.62 43.46
N THR A 63 40.45 -13.32 43.44
CA THR A 63 39.93 -12.57 44.59
C THR A 63 38.42 -12.40 44.52
N THR A 64 37.78 -12.36 45.70
CA THR A 64 36.33 -12.27 45.94
C THR A 64 35.65 -11.09 45.22
N GLU A 65 36.41 -10.03 44.93
CA GLU A 65 35.93 -8.83 44.22
C GLU A 65 35.62 -9.11 42.74
N PHE A 66 36.36 -10.00 42.09
CA PHE A 66 36.11 -10.38 40.69
C PHE A 66 34.76 -11.10 40.51
N ARG A 67 34.39 -11.93 41.49
CA ARG A 67 33.07 -12.60 41.54
C ARG A 67 31.93 -11.59 41.69
N ARG A 68 32.14 -10.50 42.43
CA ARG A 68 31.12 -9.46 42.63
C ARG A 68 30.90 -8.65 41.35
N THR A 69 31.96 -8.23 40.67
CA THR A 69 31.88 -7.43 39.44
C THR A 69 31.28 -8.20 38.27
N SER A 70 31.66 -9.46 38.08
CA SER A 70 31.10 -10.33 37.03
C SER A 70 29.61 -10.61 37.21
N VAL A 71 29.14 -10.82 38.45
CA VAL A 71 27.71 -11.01 38.77
C VAL A 71 26.90 -9.74 38.48
N VAL A 72 27.42 -8.56 38.87
CA VAL A 72 26.76 -7.28 38.59
C VAL A 72 26.60 -7.06 37.08
N LEU A 73 27.65 -7.32 36.30
CA LEU A 73 27.60 -7.14 34.84
C LEU A 73 26.60 -8.10 34.17
N LEU A 74 26.55 -9.35 34.63
CA LEU A 74 25.60 -10.34 34.11
C LEU A 74 24.15 -9.93 34.42
N LEU A 75 23.88 -9.43 35.64
CA LEU A 75 22.57 -8.91 36.01
C LEU A 75 22.17 -7.69 35.17
N VAL A 76 23.07 -6.72 35.00
CA VAL A 76 22.80 -5.53 34.19
C VAL A 76 22.47 -5.92 32.74
N THR A 77 23.23 -6.86 32.16
CA THR A 77 23.00 -7.35 30.79
C THR A 77 21.69 -8.12 30.67
N ALA A 78 21.38 -8.97 31.65
CA ALA A 78 20.14 -9.72 31.72
C ALA A 78 18.88 -8.83 31.80
N VAL A 79 19.02 -7.58 32.26
CA VAL A 79 17.91 -6.61 32.34
C VAL A 79 17.88 -5.67 31.14
N THR A 80 19.03 -5.13 30.71
CA THR A 80 19.10 -4.14 29.62
C THR A 80 18.78 -4.74 28.25
N VAL A 81 19.23 -5.96 27.95
CA VAL A 81 19.00 -6.60 26.64
C VAL A 81 17.50 -6.90 26.40
N PRO A 82 16.76 -7.52 27.34
CA PRO A 82 15.33 -7.72 27.17
C PRO A 82 14.54 -6.43 27.11
N ALA A 83 14.88 -5.43 27.94
CA ALA A 83 14.21 -4.13 27.94
C ALA A 83 14.37 -3.41 26.59
N ALA A 84 15.57 -3.40 26.01
CA ALA A 84 15.83 -2.85 24.69
C ALA A 84 15.09 -3.62 23.58
N ALA A 85 15.03 -4.95 23.66
CA ALA A 85 14.32 -5.78 22.71
C ALA A 85 12.80 -5.57 22.75
N LEU A 86 12.22 -5.43 23.95
CA LEU A 86 10.79 -5.14 24.15
C LEU A 86 10.42 -3.76 23.58
N LEU A 87 11.17 -2.73 23.93
CA LEU A 87 10.96 -1.35 23.44
C LEU A 87 11.17 -1.24 21.92
N GLY A 88 12.12 -1.99 21.35
CA GLY A 88 12.37 -2.04 19.91
C GLY A 88 11.21 -2.65 19.12
N ARG A 89 10.61 -3.73 19.62
CA ARG A 89 9.48 -4.42 18.98
C ARG A 89 8.22 -3.56 18.91
N GLU A 90 8.00 -2.72 19.91
CA GLU A 90 6.81 -1.88 19.97
C GLU A 90 6.85 -0.70 18.99
N ARG A 91 8.03 -0.10 18.79
CA ARG A 91 8.23 0.98 17.80
C ARG A 91 8.00 0.50 16.37
N SER A 92 8.45 -0.72 16.01
CA SER A 92 8.30 -1.25 14.65
C SER A 92 6.83 -1.46 14.22
N ARG A 93 5.96 -1.86 15.16
CA ARG A 93 4.53 -2.09 14.84
C ARG A 93 3.78 -0.79 14.56
N LYS A 94 4.14 0.31 15.23
CA LYS A 94 3.52 1.62 14.99
C LYS A 94 3.88 2.16 13.61
N THR A 95 5.15 2.09 13.20
CA THR A 95 5.57 2.56 11.88
C THR A 95 4.87 1.82 10.74
N LEU A 96 4.65 0.51 10.86
CA LEU A 96 3.95 -0.26 9.83
C LEU A 96 2.46 0.10 9.74
N ARG A 97 1.78 0.27 10.87
CA ARG A 97 0.37 0.71 10.88
C ARG A 97 0.21 2.10 10.30
N GLU A 98 1.07 3.04 10.69
CA GLU A 98 1.05 4.39 10.14
C GLU A 98 1.31 4.43 8.64
N ARG A 99 2.23 3.59 8.15
CA ARG A 99 2.48 3.46 6.70
C ARG A 99 1.26 2.89 5.99
N TRP A 100 0.66 1.83 6.54
CA TRP A 100 -0.52 1.21 5.95
C TRP A 100 -1.70 2.18 5.88
N VAL A 101 -2.00 2.91 6.97
CA VAL A 101 -3.07 3.92 6.99
C VAL A 101 -2.80 5.02 5.97
N ARG A 102 -1.58 5.56 5.91
CA ARG A 102 -1.21 6.60 4.94
C ARG A 102 -1.28 6.11 3.50
N GLU A 103 -0.97 4.84 3.26
CA GLU A 103 -1.00 4.24 1.92
C GLU A 103 -2.43 3.99 1.45
N GLN A 104 -3.32 3.57 2.35
CA GLN A 104 -4.76 3.48 2.12
C GLN A 104 -5.37 4.84 1.81
N GLU A 105 -5.07 5.87 2.64
CA GLU A 105 -5.55 7.23 2.42
C GLU A 105 -5.11 7.76 1.04
N ARG A 106 -3.83 7.59 0.69
CA ARG A 106 -3.32 7.98 -0.63
C ARG A 106 -3.94 7.19 -1.78
N ALA A 107 -4.26 5.91 -1.58
CA ALA A 107 -4.91 5.10 -2.60
C ALA A 107 -6.34 5.61 -2.87
N ALA A 108 -7.11 5.89 -1.82
CA ALA A 108 -8.44 6.48 -1.92
C ALA A 108 -8.40 7.86 -2.61
N ASP A 109 -7.45 8.70 -2.21
CA ASP A 109 -7.26 10.03 -2.79
C ASP A 109 -6.90 9.97 -4.28
N ARG A 110 -6.05 9.03 -4.69
CA ARG A 110 -5.71 8.82 -6.10
C ARG A 110 -6.91 8.32 -6.90
N SER A 111 -7.63 7.32 -6.39
CA SER A 111 -8.82 6.79 -7.05
C SER A 111 -9.88 7.89 -7.26
N ARG A 112 -10.13 8.73 -6.24
CA ARG A 112 -11.04 9.88 -6.37
C ARG A 112 -10.60 10.85 -7.46
N ARG A 113 -9.32 11.19 -7.53
CA ARG A 113 -8.79 12.11 -8.55
C ARG A 113 -8.87 11.51 -9.95
N GLU A 114 -8.56 10.23 -10.10
CA GLU A 114 -8.66 9.50 -11.37
C GLU A 114 -10.11 9.44 -11.86
N LEU A 115 -11.07 9.12 -10.98
CA LEU A 115 -12.50 9.12 -11.30
C LEU A 115 -12.98 10.49 -11.78
N VAL A 116 -12.64 11.57 -11.04
CA VAL A 116 -13.02 12.93 -11.42
C VAL A 116 -12.39 13.33 -12.77
N ALA A 117 -11.13 12.97 -13.00
CA ALA A 117 -10.46 13.26 -14.27
C ALA A 117 -11.11 12.53 -15.44
N TRP A 118 -11.44 11.25 -15.26
CA TRP A 118 -12.11 10.43 -16.26
C TRP A 118 -13.51 10.96 -16.58
N VAL A 119 -14.34 11.22 -15.57
CA VAL A 119 -15.67 11.80 -15.78
C VAL A 119 -15.56 13.16 -16.46
N SER A 120 -14.66 14.04 -16.03
CA SER A 120 -14.49 15.36 -16.65
C SER A 120 -14.15 15.27 -18.14
N HIS A 121 -13.37 14.28 -18.54
CA HIS A 121 -13.06 14.02 -19.94
C HIS A 121 -14.31 13.56 -20.71
N ASP A 122 -15.06 12.63 -20.14
CA ASP A 122 -16.22 12.02 -20.81
C ASP A 122 -17.44 12.96 -20.87
N LEU A 123 -17.59 13.88 -19.91
CA LEU A 123 -18.60 14.94 -19.93
C LEU A 123 -18.26 16.05 -20.96
N ARG A 124 -16.97 16.27 -21.26
CA ARG A 124 -16.56 17.33 -22.21
C ARG A 124 -17.11 17.10 -23.61
N THR A 125 -17.13 15.84 -24.06
CA THR A 125 -17.59 15.45 -25.40
C THR A 125 -19.07 15.79 -25.64
N PRO A 126 -20.04 15.30 -24.84
CA PRO A 126 -21.45 15.65 -25.01
C PRO A 126 -21.70 17.15 -24.79
N LEU A 127 -20.99 17.79 -23.85
CA LEU A 127 -21.10 19.23 -23.62
C LEU A 127 -20.66 20.07 -24.83
N ALA A 128 -19.56 19.68 -25.49
CA ALA A 128 -19.11 20.31 -26.74
C ALA A 128 -20.15 20.13 -27.86
N GLY A 129 -20.77 18.95 -27.95
CA GLY A 129 -21.85 18.68 -28.91
C GLY A 129 -23.10 19.54 -28.66
N ILE A 130 -23.55 19.63 -27.41
CA ILE A 130 -24.67 20.51 -27.02
C ILE A 130 -24.34 21.95 -27.38
N ARG A 131 -23.14 22.43 -27.01
CA ARG A 131 -22.70 23.78 -27.32
C ARG A 131 -22.75 24.07 -28.82
N ALA A 132 -22.17 23.21 -29.65
CA ALA A 132 -22.19 23.37 -31.10
C ALA A 132 -23.63 23.39 -31.67
N MET A 133 -24.52 22.53 -31.17
CA MET A 133 -25.92 22.52 -31.57
C MET A 133 -26.64 23.81 -31.15
N THR A 134 -26.44 24.29 -29.92
CA THR A 134 -27.05 25.54 -29.44
C THR A 134 -26.51 26.78 -30.17
N GLU A 135 -25.22 26.81 -30.52
CA GLU A 135 -24.61 27.87 -31.32
C GLU A 135 -25.20 27.89 -32.75
N ALA A 136 -25.36 26.72 -33.37
CA ALA A 136 -25.98 26.60 -34.71
C ALA A 136 -27.45 27.05 -34.73
N LEU A 137 -28.22 26.70 -33.69
CA LEU A 137 -29.59 27.15 -33.50
C LEU A 137 -29.66 28.68 -33.30
N GLY A 138 -28.81 29.23 -32.41
CA GLY A 138 -28.79 30.66 -32.11
C GLY A 138 -28.32 31.53 -33.27
N ALA A 139 -27.43 31.01 -34.12
CA ALA A 139 -26.97 31.69 -35.33
C ALA A 139 -27.98 31.62 -36.50
N GLY A 140 -29.10 30.90 -36.34
CA GLY A 140 -30.10 30.73 -37.40
C GLY A 140 -29.60 29.92 -38.60
N VAL A 141 -28.50 29.17 -38.45
CA VAL A 141 -27.93 28.30 -39.50
C VAL A 141 -28.89 27.14 -39.81
N VAL A 142 -29.70 26.75 -38.82
CA VAL A 142 -30.77 25.77 -38.95
C VAL A 142 -32.11 26.50 -39.04
N ALA A 143 -32.76 26.45 -40.20
CA ALA A 143 -34.00 27.19 -40.46
C ALA A 143 -35.23 26.28 -40.68
N ASP A 144 -35.04 25.02 -41.08
CA ASP A 144 -36.13 24.08 -41.29
C ASP A 144 -36.72 23.63 -39.93
N PRO A 145 -38.04 23.75 -39.72
CA PRO A 145 -38.73 23.20 -38.55
C PRO A 145 -38.36 21.74 -38.22
N ALA A 146 -38.14 20.90 -39.23
CA ALA A 146 -37.76 19.51 -39.03
C ALA A 146 -36.36 19.37 -38.41
N ASP A 147 -35.39 20.17 -38.88
CA ASP A 147 -34.03 20.18 -38.34
C ASP A 147 -33.97 20.81 -36.95
N LEU A 148 -34.76 21.86 -36.70
CA LEU A 148 -34.94 22.45 -35.36
C LEU A 148 -35.39 21.41 -34.34
N ALA A 149 -36.42 20.63 -34.68
CA ALA A 149 -36.91 19.55 -33.82
C ALA A 149 -35.83 18.48 -33.58
N ARG A 150 -35.08 18.10 -34.62
CA ARG A 150 -33.99 17.11 -34.52
C ARG A 150 -32.84 17.58 -33.62
N TYR A 151 -32.46 18.86 -33.70
CA TYR A 151 -31.42 19.44 -32.83
C TYR A 151 -31.89 19.50 -31.38
N ALA A 152 -33.13 19.96 -31.13
CA ALA A 152 -33.71 20.01 -29.79
C ALA A 152 -33.78 18.62 -29.15
N GLU A 153 -34.22 17.61 -29.91
CA GLU A 153 -34.27 16.22 -29.44
C GLU A 153 -32.86 15.69 -29.10
N ARG A 154 -31.86 16.00 -29.94
CA ARG A 154 -30.48 15.55 -29.72
C ARG A 154 -29.83 16.23 -28.52
N ILE A 155 -30.10 17.52 -28.30
CA ILE A 155 -29.71 18.23 -27.07
C ILE A 155 -30.35 17.54 -25.86
N GLY A 156 -31.66 17.25 -25.90
CA GLY A 156 -32.36 16.55 -24.83
C GLY A 156 -31.72 15.19 -24.48
N ARG A 157 -31.39 14.40 -25.49
CA ARG A 157 -30.70 13.10 -25.30
C ARG A 157 -29.33 13.24 -24.65
N GLU A 158 -28.49 14.19 -25.09
CA GLU A 158 -27.16 14.39 -24.49
C GLU A 158 -27.26 14.93 -23.07
N THR A 159 -28.24 15.81 -22.78
CA THR A 159 -28.46 16.34 -21.43
C THR A 159 -28.95 15.26 -20.47
N GLY A 160 -29.83 14.37 -20.93
CA GLY A 160 -30.25 13.20 -20.16
C GLY A 160 -29.13 12.17 -19.95
N ARG A 161 -28.23 12.03 -20.93
CA ARG A 161 -27.02 11.19 -20.78
C ARG A 161 -26.03 11.79 -19.78
N LEU A 162 -25.82 13.11 -19.80
CA LEU A 162 -25.02 13.82 -18.81
C LEU A 162 -25.58 13.65 -17.39
N SER A 163 -26.89 13.75 -17.23
CA SER A 163 -27.55 13.58 -15.91
C SER A 163 -27.30 12.19 -15.33
N ARG A 164 -27.52 11.12 -16.12
CA ARG A 164 -27.23 9.74 -15.69
C ARG A 164 -25.77 9.54 -15.29
N MET A 165 -24.82 10.09 -16.06
CA MET A 165 -23.40 10.00 -15.72
C MET A 165 -23.06 10.68 -14.38
N VAL A 166 -23.75 11.76 -14.03
CA VAL A 166 -23.58 12.45 -12.74
C VAL A 166 -24.18 11.62 -11.60
N ASP A 167 -25.36 11.02 -11.83
CA ASP A 167 -26.01 10.13 -10.86
C ASP A 167 -25.12 8.90 -10.58
N ASP A 168 -24.59 8.25 -11.63
CA ASP A 168 -23.65 7.13 -11.53
C ASP A 168 -22.39 7.50 -10.71
N LEU A 169 -21.88 8.72 -10.88
CA LEU A 169 -20.74 9.22 -10.11
C LEU A 169 -21.09 9.42 -8.62
N PHE A 170 -22.30 9.89 -8.32
CA PHE A 170 -22.77 10.08 -6.95
C PHE A 170 -22.90 8.72 -6.24
N GLU A 171 -23.53 7.74 -6.89
CA GLU A 171 -23.67 6.38 -6.38
C GLU A 171 -22.31 5.72 -6.13
N MET A 172 -21.36 5.86 -7.08
CA MET A 172 -20.00 5.37 -6.92
C MET A 172 -19.26 6.04 -5.75
N SER A 173 -19.50 7.33 -5.52
CA SER A 173 -18.92 8.09 -4.40
C SER A 173 -19.47 7.61 -3.05
N GLU A 174 -20.76 7.30 -2.96
CA GLU A 174 -21.37 6.75 -1.74
C GLU A 174 -20.80 5.36 -1.41
N ILE A 175 -20.72 4.47 -2.42
CA ILE A 175 -20.14 3.12 -2.27
C ILE A 175 -18.68 3.22 -1.80
N SER A 176 -17.89 4.12 -2.40
CA SER A 176 -16.48 4.32 -2.06
C SER A 176 -16.26 4.89 -0.65
N ALA A 177 -17.23 5.65 -0.11
CA ALA A 177 -17.22 6.16 1.26
C ALA A 177 -17.61 5.11 2.31
N GLY A 178 -17.90 3.87 1.89
CA GLY A 178 -18.29 2.79 2.79
C GLY A 178 -19.77 2.80 3.16
N ALA A 179 -20.60 3.60 2.47
CA ALA A 179 -22.04 3.42 2.52
C ALA A 179 -22.35 2.07 1.87
N ARG A 180 -22.79 1.10 2.68
CA ARG A 180 -23.34 -0.14 2.15
C ARG A 180 -24.77 0.18 1.73
N PRO A 181 -25.13 0.06 0.43
CA PRO A 181 -26.52 0.00 0.06
C PRO A 181 -27.18 -1.08 0.91
N GLY A 182 -28.35 -0.81 1.48
CA GLY A 182 -29.10 -1.80 2.23
C GLY A 182 -29.51 -2.94 1.32
N PHE A 183 -28.67 -3.96 1.21
CA PHE A 183 -29.03 -5.20 0.51
C PHE A 183 -29.98 -5.98 1.41
N GLU A 184 -31.28 -5.71 1.27
CA GLU A 184 -32.29 -6.73 1.60
C GLU A 184 -32.09 -7.87 0.60
N SER A 185 -32.01 -9.13 1.07
CA SER A 185 -31.91 -10.29 0.18
C SER A 185 -33.16 -10.34 -0.69
N PRO A 186 -33.07 -10.00 -1.99
CA PRO A 186 -34.24 -10.03 -2.84
C PRO A 186 -34.53 -11.48 -3.23
N ASP A 187 -35.80 -11.82 -3.43
CA ASP A 187 -36.15 -13.12 -3.99
C ASP A 187 -35.63 -13.19 -5.43
N LEU A 188 -34.64 -14.06 -5.65
CA LEU A 188 -34.00 -14.22 -6.96
C LEU A 188 -35.01 -14.65 -8.03
N ARG A 189 -36.13 -15.30 -7.67
CA ARG A 189 -37.18 -15.64 -8.65
C ARG A 189 -37.93 -14.42 -9.13
N GLU A 190 -38.29 -13.53 -8.21
CA GLU A 190 -38.97 -12.27 -8.54
C GLU A 190 -38.08 -11.39 -9.43
N LEU A 191 -36.78 -11.30 -9.11
CA LEU A 191 -35.82 -10.53 -9.89
C LEU A 191 -35.60 -11.08 -11.31
N ILE A 192 -35.60 -12.41 -11.44
CA ILE A 192 -35.50 -13.10 -12.73
C ILE A 192 -36.78 -12.85 -13.55
N ASP A 193 -37.95 -13.05 -12.96
CA ASP A 193 -39.23 -12.85 -13.66
C ASP A 193 -39.41 -11.39 -14.09
N GLU A 194 -39.01 -10.41 -13.27
CA GLU A 194 -39.01 -8.99 -13.62
C GLU A 194 -38.03 -8.66 -14.76
N SER A 195 -36.83 -9.25 -14.75
CA SER A 195 -35.84 -9.08 -15.82
C SER A 195 -36.30 -9.69 -17.16
N TYR A 196 -37.05 -10.79 -17.12
CA TYR A 196 -37.65 -11.41 -18.31
C TYR A 196 -38.94 -10.73 -18.78
N ALA A 197 -39.63 -10.01 -17.90
CA ALA A 197 -40.83 -9.24 -18.23
C ALA A 197 -40.53 -7.86 -18.85
N GLY A 198 -39.29 -7.37 -18.76
CA GLY A 198 -38.82 -6.18 -19.46
C GLY A 198 -38.79 -6.36 -20.99
N PRO A 199 -38.93 -5.29 -21.79
CA PRO A 199 -39.10 -5.37 -23.25
C PRO A 199 -37.82 -5.78 -23.99
N HIS A 200 -37.45 -7.07 -23.92
CA HIS A 200 -36.38 -7.70 -24.71
C HIS A 200 -36.92 -8.61 -25.83
N ALA A 201 -38.19 -8.46 -26.21
CA ALA A 201 -38.86 -9.32 -27.19
C ALA A 201 -38.51 -9.06 -28.68
N GLU A 202 -37.45 -8.33 -29.03
CA GLU A 202 -37.12 -8.04 -30.45
C GLU A 202 -35.78 -8.57 -30.97
N ILE A 203 -34.90 -9.17 -30.15
CA ILE A 203 -33.56 -9.58 -30.65
C ILE A 203 -33.55 -11.03 -31.22
N GLY A 204 -34.62 -11.80 -31.05
CA GLY A 204 -34.65 -13.23 -31.42
C GLY A 204 -35.08 -13.60 -32.85
N SER A 205 -35.70 -12.71 -33.62
CA SER A 205 -36.37 -13.13 -34.87
C SER A 205 -35.51 -13.10 -36.15
N THR A 206 -34.32 -12.50 -36.11
CA THR A 206 -33.50 -12.31 -37.33
C THR A 206 -32.56 -13.49 -37.62
N ALA A 207 -32.23 -14.32 -36.62
CA ALA A 207 -31.29 -15.44 -36.79
C ALA A 207 -31.92 -16.72 -37.41
N ARG A 208 -33.25 -16.81 -37.50
CA ARG A 208 -33.94 -18.05 -37.96
C ARG A 208 -34.21 -18.13 -39.46
N ARG A 209 -33.88 -17.11 -40.25
CA ARG A 209 -34.09 -17.12 -41.72
C ARG A 209 -32.89 -17.59 -42.55
N SER A 210 -31.73 -17.87 -41.95
CA SER A 210 -30.52 -18.29 -42.66
C SER A 210 -30.11 -19.74 -42.35
N ALA A 211 -31.07 -20.67 -42.40
CA ALA A 211 -30.77 -22.11 -42.41
C ALA A 211 -31.48 -22.76 -43.60
N ALA A 212 -30.97 -22.49 -44.81
CA ALA A 212 -31.27 -23.31 -45.97
C ALA A 212 -30.38 -24.57 -45.93
N PRO A 213 -30.92 -25.78 -46.10
CA PRO A 213 -30.14 -27.02 -46.05
C PRO A 213 -29.24 -27.14 -47.29
N LEU A 214 -27.94 -27.38 -47.06
CA LEU A 214 -26.96 -27.68 -48.09
C LEU A 214 -27.25 -29.04 -48.76
N PRO A 215 -27.23 -29.15 -50.10
CA PRO A 215 -27.43 -30.43 -50.78
C PRO A 215 -26.19 -31.31 -50.65
N LEU A 216 -26.39 -32.52 -50.12
CA LEU A 216 -25.40 -33.60 -50.15
C LEU A 216 -25.27 -34.13 -51.58
N THR A 217 -24.22 -33.75 -52.29
CA THR A 217 -23.81 -34.45 -53.52
C THR A 217 -22.83 -35.56 -53.16
N ALA A 218 -23.32 -36.80 -53.20
CA ALA A 218 -22.49 -38.00 -53.20
C ALA A 218 -21.88 -38.21 -54.59
N ARG A 219 -20.55 -38.16 -54.69
CA ARG A 219 -19.76 -39.05 -55.55
C ARG A 219 -18.27 -38.91 -55.26
#